data_AF-A0A7C7XBH2-F1
#
_entry.id   AF-A0A7C7XBH2-F1
#
_cell.length_a   1.000
_cell.length_b   1.000
_cell.length_c   1.000
_cell.angle_alpha   90.00
_cell.angle_beta   90.00
_cell.angle_gamma   90.00
#
_symmetry.space_group_name_H-M   'P 1'
#
loop_
_entity.id
_entity.type
_entity.pdbx_description
1 polymer ?
#
loop_
_entity_poly.entity_id
_entity_poly.type
_entity_poly.pdbx_seq_one_letter_code
_entity_poly.pdbx_strand_id
1 'polypeptide(L)'
;MTARRGHRSAPARRASAESSGGGMWSYLPILLLLLASAALGLTAVIARDPAIPEALVADRPIEVDADGYVSSDTCQACHPAEYESWYGSFHRTMTQVATPDTVRADFDNVQVETALGQPMALTHDGDEFWAEFDDPGWEGTPDERPRITRQVV
;
A
#
# COMPACT_ATOMS: atom_id res chain seq x y z
N MET A 1 12.49 -56.23 69.47
CA MET A 1 12.39 -55.48 68.19
C MET A 1 11.47 -56.25 67.26
N THR A 2 10.25 -55.76 66.98
CA THR A 2 9.54 -55.95 65.69
C THR A 2 8.25 -55.13 65.70
N ALA A 3 7.94 -54.57 64.54
CA ALA A 3 7.19 -53.34 64.35
C ALA A 3 5.66 -53.51 64.31
N ARG A 4 4.99 -52.46 64.81
CA ARG A 4 3.57 -52.15 64.69
C ARG A 4 3.26 -51.73 63.25
N ARG A 5 2.37 -52.43 62.54
CA ARG A 5 1.87 -52.01 61.21
C ARG A 5 0.40 -51.61 61.33
N GLY A 6 0.14 -50.32 61.29
CA GLY A 6 -1.21 -49.76 61.24
C GLY A 6 -1.74 -49.81 59.80
N HIS A 7 -2.89 -50.42 59.60
CA HIS A 7 -3.61 -50.41 58.32
C HIS A 7 -4.47 -49.15 58.27
N ARG A 8 -4.16 -48.22 57.35
CA ARG A 8 -5.06 -47.10 57.00
C ARG A 8 -5.83 -47.49 55.74
N SER A 9 -7.15 -47.39 55.82
CA SER A 9 -8.09 -47.59 54.71
C SER A 9 -8.01 -46.41 53.73
N ALA A 10 -7.90 -46.69 52.44
CA ALA A 10 -8.01 -45.67 51.38
C ALA A 10 -9.47 -45.51 50.94
N PRO A 11 -9.97 -44.29 50.67
CA PRO A 11 -11.32 -44.09 50.14
C PRO A 11 -11.37 -44.38 48.64
N ALA A 12 -12.49 -44.94 48.18
CA ALA A 12 -12.79 -45.21 46.78
C ALA A 12 -12.89 -43.91 45.97
N ARG A 13 -12.19 -43.85 44.84
CA ARG A 13 -12.28 -42.74 43.87
C ARG A 13 -13.66 -42.77 43.21
N ARG A 14 -14.41 -41.66 43.30
CA ARG A 14 -15.61 -41.43 42.48
C ARG A 14 -15.17 -41.16 41.04
N ALA A 15 -15.70 -41.92 40.09
CA ALA A 15 -15.57 -41.63 38.67
C ALA A 15 -16.49 -40.45 38.32
N SER A 16 -15.89 -39.30 38.00
CA SER A 16 -16.61 -38.20 37.37
C SER A 16 -16.74 -38.53 35.89
N ALA A 17 -17.96 -38.81 35.43
CA ALA A 17 -18.26 -38.85 34.01
C ALA A 17 -18.33 -37.39 33.51
N GLU A 18 -17.22 -36.89 32.97
CA GLU A 18 -17.24 -35.65 32.19
C GLU A 18 -17.97 -35.91 30.87
N SER A 19 -19.11 -35.24 30.71
CA SER A 19 -19.87 -35.18 29.46
C SER A 19 -18.98 -34.58 28.37
N SER A 20 -18.52 -35.41 27.44
CA SER A 20 -17.84 -35.02 26.21
C SER A 20 -18.83 -34.34 25.24
N GLY A 21 -19.22 -33.10 25.56
CA GLY A 21 -20.10 -32.25 24.77
C GLY A 21 -19.34 -31.27 23.88
N GLY A 22 -18.12 -31.60 23.44
CA GLY A 22 -17.34 -30.78 22.49
C GLY A 22 -17.82 -30.95 21.04
N GLY A 23 -19.13 -30.97 20.81
CA GLY A 23 -19.73 -31.24 19.51
C GLY A 23 -19.96 -29.96 18.73
N MET A 24 -19.25 -29.77 17.61
CA MET A 24 -19.48 -28.77 16.55
C MET A 24 -19.35 -27.28 16.95
N TRP A 25 -19.90 -26.87 18.10
CA TRP A 25 -19.93 -25.49 18.60
C TRP A 25 -18.52 -24.94 18.86
N SER A 26 -17.56 -25.79 19.25
CA SER A 26 -16.15 -25.40 19.41
C SER A 26 -15.51 -24.88 18.12
N TYR A 27 -16.04 -25.27 16.96
CA TYR A 27 -15.55 -24.83 15.65
C TYR A 27 -16.33 -23.64 15.08
N LEU A 28 -17.49 -23.30 15.65
CA LEU A 28 -18.33 -22.17 15.22
C LEU A 28 -17.60 -20.82 15.24
N PRO A 29 -16.85 -20.42 16.30
CA PRO A 29 -16.14 -19.14 16.28
C PRO A 29 -15.02 -19.11 15.25
N ILE A 30 -14.35 -20.25 14.99
CA ILE A 30 -13.32 -20.38 13.97
C ILE A 30 -13.94 -20.20 12.59
N LEU A 31 -15.08 -20.84 12.33
CA LEU A 31 -15.78 -20.77 11.05
C LEU A 31 -16.33 -19.35 10.78
N LEU A 32 -16.84 -18.68 11.82
CA LEU A 32 -17.24 -17.27 11.74
C LEU A 32 -16.06 -16.34 11.48
N LEU A 33 -14.92 -16.55 12.13
CA LEU A 33 -13.70 -15.78 11.86
C LEU A 33 -13.21 -15.99 10.43
N LEU A 34 -13.20 -17.23 9.93
CA LEU A 34 -12.80 -17.52 8.55
C LEU A 34 -13.75 -16.87 7.54
N LEU A 35 -15.06 -16.92 7.77
CA LEU A 35 -16.05 -16.24 6.93
C LEU A 35 -15.89 -14.72 6.97
N ALA A 36 -15.65 -14.14 8.15
CA ALA A 36 -15.40 -12.72 8.29
C ALA A 36 -14.12 -12.31 7.56
N SER A 37 -13.00 -13.03 7.74
CA SER A 37 -11.75 -12.78 7.02
C SER A 37 -11.91 -12.94 5.51
N ALA A 38 -12.66 -13.93 5.03
CA ALA A 38 -12.95 -14.11 3.61
C ALA A 38 -13.81 -12.97 3.06
N ALA A 39 -14.83 -12.53 3.80
CA ALA A 39 -15.67 -11.39 3.43
C ALA A 39 -14.86 -10.09 3.37
N LEU A 40 -14.03 -9.82 4.39
CA LEU A 40 -13.10 -8.69 4.41
C LEU A 40 -12.10 -8.73 3.24
N GLY A 41 -11.51 -9.89 2.98
CA GLY A 41 -10.62 -10.09 1.84
C GLY A 41 -11.32 -9.84 0.51
N LEU A 42 -12.54 -10.35 0.33
CA LEU A 42 -13.33 -10.14 -0.87
C LEU A 42 -13.72 -8.67 -1.06
N THR A 43 -14.15 -7.98 0.01
CA THR A 43 -14.46 -6.55 -0.05
C THR A 43 -13.23 -5.73 -0.42
N ALA A 44 -12.06 -6.07 0.11
CA ALA A 44 -10.82 -5.38 -0.23
C ALA A 44 -10.39 -5.63 -1.68
N VAL A 45 -10.65 -6.82 -2.23
CA VAL A 45 -10.38 -7.13 -3.64
C VAL A 45 -11.32 -6.38 -4.57
N ILE A 46 -12.61 -6.28 -4.21
CA ILE A 46 -13.62 -5.58 -5.02
C ILE A 46 -13.42 -4.07 -4.97
N ALA A 47 -13.01 -3.52 -3.82
CA ALA A 47 -12.81 -2.09 -3.62
C ALA A 47 -11.45 -1.57 -4.11
N ARG A 48 -10.56 -2.44 -4.60
CA ARG A 48 -9.29 -2.01 -5.20
C ARG A 48 -9.51 -1.60 -6.64
N ASP A 49 -9.14 -0.36 -6.95
CA ASP A 49 -9.01 0.07 -8.34
C ASP A 49 -7.92 -0.77 -9.02
N PRO A 50 -8.21 -1.34 -10.20
CA PRO A 50 -7.23 -2.12 -10.93
C PRO A 50 -6.11 -1.21 -11.41
N ALA A 51 -4.91 -1.40 -10.87
CA ALA A 51 -3.72 -0.70 -11.35
C ALA A 51 -3.52 -1.01 -12.85
N ILE A 52 -3.49 0.03 -13.68
CA ILE A 52 -3.16 -0.10 -15.10
C ILE A 52 -1.69 -0.57 -15.18
N PRO A 53 -1.40 -1.69 -15.85
CA PRO A 53 -0.01 -2.13 -16.06
C PRO A 53 0.82 -1.00 -16.67
N GLU A 54 2.00 -0.72 -16.11
CA GLU A 54 2.82 0.42 -16.54
C GLU A 54 3.13 0.42 -18.04
N ALA A 55 3.31 -0.78 -18.62
CA ALA A 55 3.55 -0.98 -20.04
C ALA A 55 2.40 -0.53 -20.96
N LEU A 56 1.20 -0.31 -20.42
CA LEU A 56 0.03 0.17 -21.18
C LEU A 56 -0.14 1.70 -21.10
N VAL A 57 0.63 2.38 -20.25
CA VAL A 57 0.58 3.84 -20.14
C VAL A 57 1.40 4.45 -21.28
N ALA A 58 0.74 5.19 -22.17
CA ALA A 58 1.36 5.84 -23.32
C ALA A 58 2.13 7.12 -22.92
N ASP A 59 2.91 7.66 -23.86
CA ASP A 59 3.55 8.98 -23.77
C ASP A 59 4.52 9.20 -22.59
N ARG A 60 5.07 8.10 -22.05
CA ARG A 60 6.09 8.11 -20.99
C ARG A 60 7.31 7.26 -21.34
N PRO A 61 8.46 7.48 -20.70
CA PRO A 61 9.51 6.48 -20.62
C PRO A 61 8.99 5.23 -19.90
N ILE A 62 9.22 4.07 -20.50
CA ILE A 62 9.00 2.75 -19.90
C ILE A 62 10.34 2.02 -19.80
N GLU A 63 10.46 1.16 -18.79
CA GLU A 63 11.60 0.23 -18.71
C GLU A 63 11.47 -0.83 -19.81
N VAL A 64 12.55 -1.06 -20.55
CA VAL A 64 12.61 -2.06 -21.61
C VAL A 64 13.92 -2.82 -21.48
N ASP A 65 13.84 -4.10 -21.13
CA ASP A 65 14.98 -5.02 -21.08
C ASP A 65 15.29 -5.61 -22.47
N ALA A 66 15.47 -4.73 -23.45
CA ALA A 66 15.84 -5.08 -24.82
C ALA A 66 17.05 -4.25 -25.25
N ASP A 67 17.58 -4.50 -26.45
CA ASP A 67 18.65 -3.69 -27.06
C ASP A 67 19.91 -3.52 -26.20
N GLY A 68 20.20 -4.50 -25.34
CA GLY A 68 21.37 -4.50 -24.46
C GLY A 68 21.19 -3.75 -23.13
N TYR A 69 19.99 -3.26 -22.83
CA TYR A 69 19.62 -2.82 -21.48
C TYR A 69 19.38 -4.03 -20.57
N VAL A 70 19.85 -3.97 -19.32
CA VAL A 70 19.90 -5.12 -18.38
C VAL A 70 19.31 -4.82 -17.00
N SER A 71 18.52 -3.74 -16.89
CA SER A 71 18.02 -3.13 -15.65
C SER A 71 19.11 -2.78 -14.60
N SER A 72 18.69 -2.14 -13.51
CA SER A 72 19.55 -1.87 -12.35
C SER A 72 19.89 -3.13 -11.56
N ASP A 73 19.08 -4.18 -11.65
CA ASP A 73 19.21 -5.39 -10.81
C ASP A 73 20.46 -6.19 -11.18
N THR A 74 20.82 -6.20 -12.47
CA THR A 74 22.07 -6.84 -12.93
C THR A 74 23.29 -6.16 -12.31
N CYS A 75 23.26 -4.83 -12.16
CA CYS A 75 24.36 -4.05 -11.61
C CYS A 75 24.53 -4.28 -10.10
N GLN A 76 23.45 -4.54 -9.37
CA GLN A 76 23.44 -4.73 -7.92
C GLN A 76 24.37 -5.87 -7.47
N ALA A 77 24.49 -6.95 -8.26
CA ALA A 77 25.28 -8.12 -7.91
C ALA A 77 26.79 -7.80 -7.74
N CYS A 78 27.31 -6.87 -8.53
CA CYS A 78 28.72 -6.46 -8.50
C CYS A 78 28.94 -5.10 -7.81
N HIS A 79 27.91 -4.24 -7.79
CA HIS A 79 27.97 -2.86 -7.29
C HIS A 79 26.89 -2.57 -6.24
N PRO A 80 26.88 -3.28 -5.09
CA PRO A 80 25.83 -3.13 -4.09
C PRO A 80 25.83 -1.76 -3.42
N ALA A 81 27.00 -1.15 -3.17
CA ALA A 81 27.08 0.15 -2.50
C ALA A 81 26.58 1.29 -3.39
N GLU A 82 26.93 1.26 -4.68
CA GLU A 82 26.46 2.21 -5.68
C GLU A 82 24.97 2.04 -5.94
N TYR A 83 24.49 0.79 -6.01
CA TYR A 83 23.07 0.49 -6.10
C TYR A 83 22.32 1.07 -4.90
N GLU A 84 22.77 0.83 -3.66
CA GLU A 84 22.10 1.37 -2.46
C GLU A 84 22.06 2.91 -2.45
N SER A 85 23.16 3.57 -2.84
CA SER A 85 23.23 5.02 -2.95
C SER A 85 22.23 5.56 -3.99
N TRP A 86 22.22 4.96 -5.18
CA TRP A 86 21.27 5.30 -6.24
C TRP A 86 19.82 5.00 -5.80
N TYR A 87 19.59 3.86 -5.17
CA TYR A 87 18.29 3.43 -4.67
C TYR A 87 17.79 4.36 -3.55
N GLY A 88 18.68 4.96 -2.77
CA GLY A 88 18.30 6.01 -1.81
C GLY A 88 17.87 7.33 -2.46
N SER A 89 18.19 7.54 -3.74
CA SER A 89 18.00 8.82 -4.43
C SER A 89 16.67 8.92 -5.18
N PHE A 90 16.28 10.15 -5.53
CA PHE A 90 15.09 10.40 -6.34
C PHE A 90 15.18 9.86 -7.78
N HIS A 91 16.39 9.60 -8.30
CA HIS A 91 16.58 9.14 -9.68
C HIS A 91 15.87 7.83 -9.97
N ARG A 92 15.87 6.86 -9.04
CA ARG A 92 15.17 5.58 -9.24
C ARG A 92 13.65 5.74 -9.44
N THR A 93 13.08 6.85 -8.97
CA THR A 93 11.63 7.08 -8.91
C THR A 93 11.14 8.13 -9.91
N MET A 94 12.00 8.69 -10.77
CA MET A 94 11.61 9.79 -11.65
C MET A 94 10.58 9.39 -12.70
N THR A 95 10.61 8.14 -13.15
CA THR A 95 9.75 7.63 -14.22
C THR A 95 8.82 6.55 -13.70
N GLN A 96 8.12 6.80 -12.59
CA GLN A 96 7.05 5.92 -12.09
C GLN A 96 5.69 6.31 -12.68
N VAL A 97 4.76 5.36 -12.83
CA VAL A 97 3.37 5.70 -13.15
C VAL A 97 2.81 6.50 -11.99
N ALA A 98 2.23 7.65 -12.29
CA ALA A 98 1.63 8.48 -11.27
C ALA A 98 0.30 7.86 -10.85
N THR A 99 0.30 7.39 -9.61
CA THR A 99 -0.83 6.82 -8.89
C THR A 99 -0.86 7.47 -7.51
N PRO A 100 -1.95 7.30 -6.74
CA PRO A 100 -2.00 7.77 -5.36
C PRO A 100 -0.83 7.27 -4.48
N ASP A 101 -0.22 6.14 -4.82
CA ASP A 101 0.91 5.57 -4.07
C ASP A 101 2.28 6.14 -4.46
N THR A 102 2.44 6.66 -5.68
CA THR A 102 3.73 7.11 -6.23
C THR A 102 3.85 8.63 -6.30
N VAL A 103 2.73 9.34 -6.42
CA VAL A 103 2.68 10.80 -6.38
C VAL A 103 3.06 11.26 -4.97
N ARG A 104 4.13 12.07 -4.88
CA ARG A 104 4.67 12.54 -3.59
C ARG A 104 4.07 13.85 -3.10
N ALA A 105 3.54 14.66 -4.02
CA ALA A 105 2.90 15.91 -3.65
C ALA A 105 1.51 15.63 -3.08
N ASP A 106 1.05 16.49 -2.19
CA ASP A 106 -0.30 16.44 -1.65
C ASP A 106 -1.27 17.11 -2.63
N PHE A 107 -2.33 16.40 -2.99
CA PHE A 107 -3.39 16.86 -3.89
C PHE A 107 -4.76 16.91 -3.18
N ASP A 108 -4.82 16.77 -1.85
CA ASP A 108 -6.07 16.94 -1.10
C ASP A 108 -6.43 18.42 -0.92
N ASN A 109 -6.77 19.07 -2.04
CA ASN A 109 -7.23 20.47 -2.09
C ASN A 109 -6.22 21.46 -1.48
N VAL A 110 -4.94 21.28 -1.80
CA VAL A 110 -3.83 22.07 -1.24
C VAL A 110 -3.53 23.29 -2.09
N GLN A 111 -3.20 24.40 -1.42
CA GLN A 111 -2.71 25.63 -2.03
C GLN A 111 -1.18 25.74 -1.91
N VAL A 112 -0.51 25.92 -3.05
CA VAL A 112 0.94 26.17 -3.13
C VAL A 112 1.18 27.66 -3.34
N GLU A 113 1.54 28.34 -2.24
CA GLU A 113 1.70 29.81 -2.20
C GLU A 113 2.90 30.33 -3.00
N THR A 114 3.88 29.47 -3.31
CA THR A 114 5.14 29.87 -3.98
C THR A 114 5.05 29.78 -5.51
N ALA A 115 3.84 29.65 -6.06
CA ALA A 115 3.60 29.61 -7.50
C ALA A 115 3.75 31.00 -8.14
N LEU A 116 3.92 31.03 -9.46
CA LEU A 116 3.95 32.27 -10.23
C LEU A 116 2.54 32.88 -10.28
N GLY A 117 2.37 34.07 -9.72
CA GLY A 117 1.08 34.77 -9.71
C GLY A 117 0.24 34.38 -8.51
N GLN A 118 -1.00 33.94 -8.73
CA GLN A 118 -1.87 33.42 -7.68
C GLN A 118 -1.40 32.04 -7.18
N PRO A 119 -1.73 31.67 -5.93
CA PRO A 119 -1.42 30.35 -5.41
C PRO A 119 -1.98 29.25 -6.31
N MET A 120 -1.15 28.24 -6.60
CA MET A 120 -1.55 27.08 -7.39
C MET A 120 -2.42 26.16 -6.53
N ALA A 121 -3.53 25.68 -7.08
CA ALA A 121 -4.40 24.70 -6.43
C ALA A 121 -4.08 23.30 -6.95
N LEU A 122 -3.86 22.36 -6.02
CA LEU A 122 -3.63 20.95 -6.31
C LEU A 122 -4.85 20.14 -5.85
N THR A 123 -5.48 19.43 -6.78
CA THR A 123 -6.65 18.58 -6.53
C THR A 123 -6.48 17.21 -7.19
N HIS A 124 -7.20 16.21 -6.70
CA HIS A 124 -7.30 14.92 -7.40
C HIS A 124 -8.74 14.42 -7.43
N ASP A 125 -9.07 13.62 -8.45
CA ASP A 125 -10.31 12.85 -8.54
C ASP A 125 -9.94 11.41 -8.92
N GLY A 126 -10.10 10.49 -7.97
CA GLY A 126 -9.54 9.14 -8.09
C GLY A 126 -8.03 9.18 -8.33
N ASP A 127 -7.61 8.64 -9.48
CA ASP A 127 -6.22 8.55 -9.93
C ASP A 127 -5.78 9.73 -10.83
N GLU A 128 -6.64 10.72 -11.06
CA GLU A 128 -6.32 11.89 -11.87
C GLU A 128 -5.85 13.06 -10.99
N PHE A 129 -4.66 13.60 -11.28
CA PHE A 129 -4.04 14.69 -10.53
C PHE A 129 -4.05 15.98 -11.34
N TRP A 130 -4.58 17.04 -10.75
CA TRP A 130 -4.82 18.31 -11.43
C TRP A 130 -4.13 19.47 -10.72
N ALA A 131 -3.59 20.39 -11.52
CA ALA A 131 -3.04 21.65 -11.05
C ALA A 131 -3.74 22.81 -11.74
N GLU A 132 -4.29 23.74 -10.96
CA GLU A 132 -4.77 25.02 -11.45
C GLU A 132 -3.80 26.13 -11.06
N PHE A 133 -3.35 26.91 -12.04
CA PHE A 133 -2.36 27.97 -11.85
C PHE A 133 -2.47 29.02 -12.94
N ASP A 134 -1.82 30.16 -12.73
CA ASP A 134 -1.77 31.20 -13.75
C ASP A 134 -0.87 30.78 -14.91
N ASP A 135 -1.31 30.97 -16.15
CA ASP A 135 -0.62 30.49 -17.36
C ASP A 135 0.80 31.08 -17.48
N PRO A 136 1.87 30.27 -17.37
CA PRO A 136 3.24 30.74 -17.48
C PRO A 136 3.62 31.15 -18.91
N GLY A 137 2.85 30.72 -19.91
CA GLY A 137 3.03 31.09 -21.31
C GLY A 137 2.34 32.39 -21.73
N TRP A 138 1.63 33.07 -20.81
CA TRP A 138 0.93 34.31 -21.11
C TRP A 138 1.89 35.48 -21.35
N GLU A 139 1.79 36.12 -22.52
CA GLU A 139 2.63 37.25 -22.94
C GLU A 139 2.02 38.64 -22.67
N GLY A 140 0.78 38.71 -22.15
CA GLY A 140 0.08 39.96 -21.88
C GLY A 140 0.39 40.57 -20.51
N THR A 141 -0.49 41.46 -20.03
CA THR A 141 -0.28 42.08 -18.71
C THR A 141 -0.46 41.05 -17.58
N PRO A 142 0.29 41.16 -16.47
CA PRO A 142 0.17 40.22 -15.35
C PRO A 142 -1.24 40.15 -14.75
N ASP A 143 -1.95 41.27 -14.69
CA ASP A 143 -3.30 41.36 -14.09
C ASP A 143 -4.38 40.65 -14.92
N GLU A 144 -4.10 40.38 -16.20
CA GLU A 144 -5.00 39.70 -17.15
C GLU A 144 -4.61 38.23 -17.38
N ARG A 145 -3.63 37.71 -16.62
CA ARG A 145 -3.14 36.36 -16.83
C ARG A 145 -4.25 35.33 -16.54
N PRO A 146 -4.59 34.47 -17.50
CA PRO A 146 -5.63 33.47 -17.30
C PRO A 146 -5.17 32.38 -16.34
N ARG A 147 -6.10 31.90 -15.52
CA ARG A 147 -5.95 30.64 -14.77
C ARG A 147 -6.21 29.48 -15.71
N ILE A 148 -5.28 28.52 -15.74
CA ILE A 148 -5.39 27.30 -16.53
C ILE A 148 -5.36 26.09 -15.60
N THR A 149 -6.07 25.04 -16.00
CA THR A 149 -6.07 23.75 -15.31
C THR A 149 -5.38 22.74 -16.21
N ARG A 150 -4.40 22.02 -15.66
CA ARG A 150 -3.66 20.97 -16.36
C ARG A 150 -3.64 19.70 -15.52
N GLN A 151 -3.83 18.57 -16.18
CA GLN A 151 -3.51 17.29 -15.59
C GLN A 151 -2.00 17.19 -15.46
N VAL A 152 -1.51 16.80 -14.28
CA VAL A 152 -0.07 16.74 -13.98
C VAL A 152 0.58 15.53 -14.66
N VAL A 153 -0.23 14.52 -15.01
CA VAL A 153 0.18 13.23 -15.58
C VAL A 153 -0.89 12.61 -16.46
#